data_AF-A0A8T8HYK2-F1
#
_entry.id   AF-A0A8T8HYK2-F1
#
_cell.length_a   1.000
_cell.length_b   1.000
_cell.length_c   1.000
_cell.angle_alpha   90.00
_cell.angle_beta   90.00
_cell.angle_gamma   90.00
#
_symmetry.space_group_name_H-M   'P 1'
#
loop_
_entity.id
_entity.type
_entity.pdbx_description
1 polymer ?
#
loop_
_entity_poly.entity_id
_entity_poly.type
_entity_poly.pdbx_seq_one_letter_code
_entity_poly.pdbx_strand_id
1 'polypeptide(L)'
;MVDGDDDATAQAWAALGGPAPLAAGVEYEVVRGVLAARLPVRRLARASVGVCSLAAAELLAARNGGPAPAVRVHEGAVATAFASERHLRVDGRAPTAFA
;
A
#
# COMPACT_ATOMS: atom_id res chain seq x y z
N MET A 1 1.32 22.35 -4.46
CA MET A 1 2.34 21.29 -4.50
C MET A 1 1.88 20.34 -5.57
N VAL A 2 2.62 20.27 -6.68
CA VAL A 2 2.26 19.44 -7.82
C VAL A 2 2.13 18.00 -7.32
N ASP A 3 1.00 17.34 -7.62
CA ASP A 3 0.80 15.89 -7.49
C ASP A 3 1.76 15.20 -8.48
N GLY A 4 3.06 15.37 -8.25
CA GLY A 4 4.13 14.83 -9.07
C GLY A 4 3.99 13.32 -9.04
N ASP A 5 3.93 12.76 -10.24
CA ASP A 5 3.84 11.35 -10.57
C ASP A 5 4.39 10.47 -9.44
N ASP A 6 3.50 9.71 -8.79
CA ASP A 6 3.87 8.98 -7.59
C ASP A 6 4.64 7.72 -7.90
N ASP A 7 5.93 7.91 -8.12
CA ASP A 7 6.88 6.84 -8.38
C ASP A 7 7.32 6.11 -7.11
N ALA A 8 6.77 6.44 -5.93
CA ALA A 8 7.19 5.83 -4.66
C ALA A 8 7.00 4.31 -4.65
N THR A 9 5.89 3.81 -5.22
CA THR A 9 5.66 2.37 -5.38
C THR A 9 6.67 1.74 -6.32
N ALA A 10 6.98 2.40 -7.45
CA ALA A 10 7.94 1.87 -8.41
C ALA A 10 9.37 1.88 -7.87
N GLN A 11 9.77 2.93 -7.14
CA GLN A 11 11.05 3.01 -6.44
C GLN A 11 11.19 1.92 -5.39
N ALA A 12 10.18 1.74 -4.55
CA ALA A 12 10.17 0.69 -3.54
C ALA A 12 10.17 -0.71 -4.20
N TRP A 13 9.46 -0.89 -5.30
CA TRP A 13 9.44 -2.14 -6.07
C TRP A 13 10.80 -2.45 -6.71
N ALA A 14 11.42 -1.46 -7.34
CA ALA A 14 12.75 -1.58 -7.92
C ALA A 14 13.80 -1.90 -6.84
N ALA A 15 13.69 -1.32 -5.65
CA ALA A 15 14.56 -1.64 -4.51
C ALA A 15 14.45 -3.10 -4.05
N LEU A 16 13.30 -3.76 -4.27
CA LEU A 16 13.11 -5.20 -4.03
C LEU A 16 13.54 -6.08 -5.23
N GLY A 17 14.03 -5.49 -6.32
CA GLY A 17 14.40 -6.21 -7.55
C GLY A 17 13.21 -6.60 -8.43
N GLY A 18 12.05 -5.99 -8.21
CA GLY A 18 10.84 -6.31 -8.94
C GLY A 18 10.80 -5.75 -10.38
N PRO A 19 10.09 -6.40 -11.32
CA PRO A 19 10.00 -5.96 -12.70
C PRO A 19 9.20 -4.65 -12.83
N ALA A 20 9.79 -3.63 -13.47
CA ALA A 20 9.19 -2.31 -13.69
C ALA A 20 7.80 -2.34 -14.37
N PRO A 21 7.51 -3.23 -15.36
CA PRO A 21 6.19 -3.28 -15.98
C PRO A 21 5.04 -3.59 -15.00
N LEU A 22 5.30 -4.33 -13.92
CA LEU A 22 4.26 -4.60 -12.92
C LEU A 22 3.93 -3.35 -12.10
N ALA A 23 4.94 -2.58 -11.70
CA ALA A 23 4.73 -1.32 -10.97
C ALA A 23 4.02 -0.26 -11.82
N ALA A 24 4.31 -0.22 -13.13
CA ALA A 24 3.63 0.69 -14.06
C ALA A 24 2.14 0.38 -14.24
N GLY A 25 1.70 -0.85 -13.93
CA GLY A 25 0.31 -1.29 -14.01
C GLY A 25 -0.50 -1.08 -12.73
N VAL A 26 0.06 -0.47 -11.68
CA VAL A 26 -0.65 -0.25 -10.42
C VAL A 26 -1.63 0.92 -10.56
N GLU A 27 -2.91 0.66 -10.28
CA GLU A 27 -3.95 1.68 -10.24
C GLU A 27 -4.23 2.14 -8.80
N TYR A 28 -4.45 3.44 -8.62
CA TYR A 28 -4.78 4.03 -7.33
C TYR A 28 -6.17 4.65 -7.33
N GLU A 29 -7.02 4.20 -6.41
CA GLU A 29 -8.27 4.89 -6.09
C GLU A 29 -8.01 5.90 -4.97
N VAL A 30 -7.88 7.17 -5.39
CA VAL A 30 -7.43 8.27 -4.54
C VAL A 30 -8.55 8.76 -3.64
N VAL A 31 -8.27 8.89 -2.35
CA VAL A 31 -9.20 9.43 -1.34
C VAL A 31 -8.55 10.62 -0.66
N ARG A 32 -9.17 11.79 -0.79
CA ARG A 32 -8.64 13.03 -0.20
C ARG A 32 -8.96 13.10 1.30
N GLY A 33 -8.12 13.83 2.04
CA GLY A 33 -8.34 14.10 3.46
C GLY A 33 -7.92 12.98 4.43
N VAL A 34 -7.47 11.83 3.92
CA VAL A 34 -6.97 10.72 4.75
C VAL A 34 -5.46 10.84 4.99
N LEU A 35 -5.01 10.36 6.15
CA LEU A 35 -3.59 10.36 6.56
C LEU A 35 -2.93 11.74 6.44
N ALA A 36 -3.65 12.80 6.85
CA ALA A 36 -3.13 14.16 6.83
C ALA A 36 -1.92 14.30 7.76
N ALA A 37 -0.77 14.69 7.19
CA ALA A 37 0.48 14.85 7.92
C ALA A 37 1.38 15.90 7.23
N ARG A 38 2.35 16.42 7.97
CA ARG A 38 3.39 17.33 7.42
C ARG A 38 4.33 16.62 6.45
N LEU A 39 4.55 15.33 6.67
CA LEU A 39 5.35 14.43 5.83
C LEU A 39 4.43 13.67 4.86
N PRO A 40 4.96 13.10 3.76
CA PRO A 40 4.16 12.40 2.76
C PRO A 40 3.69 11.00 3.21
N VAL A 41 3.05 10.91 4.39
CA VAL A 41 2.60 9.65 5.01
C VAL A 41 1.61 8.92 4.11
N ARG A 42 0.65 9.62 3.50
CA ARG A 42 -0.30 9.00 2.55
C ARG A 42 0.41 8.30 1.41
N ARG A 43 1.45 8.94 0.85
CA ARG A 43 2.25 8.42 -0.26
C ARG A 43 3.04 7.18 0.17
N LEU A 44 3.72 7.25 1.31
CA LEU A 44 4.48 6.12 1.87
C LEU A 44 3.56 4.92 2.15
N ALA A 45 2.43 5.16 2.82
CA ALA A 45 1.46 4.11 3.14
C ALA A 45 0.90 3.43 1.88
N ARG A 46 0.55 4.23 0.87
CA ARG A 46 0.11 3.74 -0.45
C ARG A 46 1.20 2.90 -1.12
N ALA A 47 2.45 3.35 -1.12
CA ALA A 47 3.55 2.62 -1.73
C ALA A 47 3.84 1.29 -1.02
N SER A 48 3.81 1.27 0.31
CA SER A 48 3.96 0.04 1.09
C SER A 48 2.88 -0.99 0.74
N VAL A 49 1.61 -0.56 0.66
CA VAL A 49 0.52 -1.45 0.27
C VAL A 49 0.66 -1.88 -1.19
N GLY A 50 1.00 -0.96 -2.11
CA GLY A 50 1.21 -1.27 -3.53
C GLY A 50 2.28 -2.34 -3.75
N VAL A 51 3.44 -2.20 -3.11
CA VAL A 51 4.52 -3.20 -3.19
C VAL A 51 4.12 -4.55 -2.59
N CYS A 52 3.45 -4.56 -1.44
CA CYS A 52 2.94 -5.82 -0.87
C CYS A 52 1.91 -6.48 -1.79
N SER A 53 1.04 -5.69 -2.43
CA SER A 53 0.06 -6.20 -3.40
C SER A 53 0.72 -6.74 -4.67
N LEU A 54 1.79 -6.10 -5.18
CA LEU A 54 2.58 -6.62 -6.30
C LEU A 54 3.22 -7.96 -5.96
N ALA A 55 3.87 -8.07 -4.80
CA ALA A 55 4.45 -9.32 -4.34
C ALA A 55 3.38 -10.42 -4.15
N ALA A 56 2.20 -10.07 -3.65
CA ALA A 56 1.08 -11.01 -3.53
C ALA A 56 0.54 -11.47 -4.90
N ALA A 57 0.49 -10.57 -5.88
CA ALA A 57 0.07 -10.88 -7.25
C ALA A 57 1.06 -11.83 -7.94
N GLU A 58 2.37 -11.58 -7.80
CA GLU A 58 3.41 -12.50 -8.28
C GLU A 58 3.34 -13.86 -7.60
N LEU A 59 3.18 -13.89 -6.27
CA LEU A 59 3.05 -15.13 -5.52
C LEU A 59 1.82 -15.95 -5.97
N LEU A 60 0.69 -15.28 -6.23
CA LEU A 60 -0.51 -15.95 -6.72
C LEU A 60 -0.29 -16.55 -8.11
N ALA A 61 0.33 -15.80 -9.03
CA ALA A 61 0.69 -16.28 -10.37
C ALA A 61 1.61 -17.50 -10.30
N ALA A 62 2.64 -17.46 -9.44
CA ALA A 62 3.58 -18.55 -9.24
C ALA A 62 2.90 -19.82 -8.71
N ARG A 63 1.90 -19.68 -7.83
CA ARG A 63 1.18 -20.82 -7.22
C ARG A 63 0.17 -21.47 -8.15
N ASN A 64 -0.56 -20.66 -8.92
CA ASN A 64 -1.71 -21.14 -9.69
C ASN A 64 -1.37 -21.38 -11.17
N GLY A 65 -0.25 -20.85 -11.65
CA GLY A 65 0.04 -20.74 -13.07
C GLY A 65 -0.83 -19.66 -13.72
N GLY A 66 -0.22 -18.83 -14.57
CA GLY A 66 -0.90 -17.74 -15.28
C GLY A 66 -0.33 -16.36 -14.94
N PRO A 67 -0.93 -15.29 -15.50
CA PRO A 67 -0.45 -13.93 -15.31
C PRO A 67 -0.75 -13.42 -13.88
N ALA A 68 0.10 -12.50 -13.39
CA ALA A 68 -0.18 -11.76 -12.17
C ALA A 68 -1.46 -10.91 -12.36
N PRO A 69 -2.41 -10.91 -11.41
CA PRO A 69 -3.59 -10.07 -11.49
C PRO A 69 -3.21 -8.58 -11.41
N ALA A 70 -4.06 -7.73 -11.98
CA ALA A 70 -3.92 -6.27 -11.87
C ALA A 70 -4.03 -5.83 -10.40
N VAL A 71 -3.14 -4.92 -9.99
CA VAL A 71 -3.11 -4.39 -8.63
C VAL A 71 -3.86 -3.06 -8.58
N ARG A 72 -4.85 -2.99 -7.69
CA ARG A 72 -5.61 -1.78 -7.38
C ARG A 72 -5.48 -1.45 -5.91
N VAL A 73 -5.06 -0.23 -5.60
CA VAL A 73 -4.89 0.23 -4.21
C VAL A 73 -5.88 1.34 -3.91
N HIS A 74 -6.80 1.06 -2.99
CA HIS A 74 -7.79 2.05 -2.53
C HIS A 74 -7.27 2.82 -1.33
N GLU A 75 -7.00 4.13 -1.47
CA GLU A 75 -6.36 4.94 -0.43
C GLU A 75 -7.19 5.01 0.87
N GLY A 76 -8.52 4.98 0.79
CA GLY A 76 -9.39 4.86 1.95
C GLY A 76 -9.17 3.56 2.75
N ALA A 77 -9.02 2.42 2.09
CA ALA A 77 -8.68 1.16 2.75
C ALA A 77 -7.27 1.18 3.36
N VAL A 78 -6.30 1.78 2.66
CA VAL A 78 -4.95 2.01 3.18
C VAL A 78 -5.02 2.85 4.47
N ALA A 79 -5.77 3.95 4.46
CA ALA A 79 -5.93 4.80 5.63
C ALA A 79 -6.56 4.08 6.81
N THR A 80 -7.61 3.28 6.57
CA THR A 80 -8.22 2.43 7.59
C THR A 80 -7.21 1.43 8.15
N ALA A 81 -6.42 0.77 7.30
CA ALA A 81 -5.39 -0.18 7.74
C ALA A 81 -4.34 0.51 8.64
N PHE A 82 -3.81 1.65 8.24
CA PHE A 82 -2.79 2.39 9.01
C PHE A 82 -3.32 3.05 10.29
N ALA A 83 -4.63 3.31 10.38
CA ALA A 83 -5.26 3.83 11.60
C ALA A 83 -5.86 2.72 12.50
N SER A 84 -5.90 1.47 12.01
CA SER A 84 -6.65 0.36 12.63
C SER A 84 -6.20 0.03 14.06
N GLU A 85 -4.91 0.17 14.34
CA GLU A 85 -4.35 -0.10 15.67
C GLU A 85 -5.03 0.73 16.77
N ARG A 86 -5.47 1.97 16.45
CA ARG A 86 -6.20 2.84 17.39
C ARG A 86 -7.56 2.28 17.80
N HIS A 87 -8.10 1.35 17.01
CA HIS A 87 -9.39 0.71 17.23
C HIS A 87 -9.24 -0.72 17.77
N LEU A 88 -8.02 -1.25 17.86
CA LEU A 88 -7.76 -2.60 18.34
C LEU A 88 -8.21 -2.74 19.81
N ARG A 89 -8.94 -3.82 20.09
CA ARG A 89 -9.28 -4.25 21.45
C ARG A 89 -9.00 -5.74 21.61
N VAL A 90 -8.38 -6.10 22.73
CA VAL A 90 -8.12 -7.49 23.12
C VAL A 90 -9.00 -7.77 24.35
N ASP A 91 -9.92 -8.72 24.24
CA ASP A 91 -10.94 -9.00 25.27
C ASP A 91 -11.69 -7.74 25.73
N GLY A 92 -12.03 -6.85 24.79
CA GLY A 92 -12.70 -5.58 25.05
C GLY A 92 -11.82 -4.48 25.65
N ARG A 93 -10.53 -4.75 25.92
CA ARG A 93 -9.58 -3.78 26.49
C ARG A 93 -8.67 -3.19 25.40
N ALA A 94 -8.41 -1.88 25.48
CA ALA A 94 -7.42 -1.24 24.63
C ALA A 94 -6.02 -1.78 24.97
N PRO A 95 -5.21 -2.22 23.98
CA PRO A 95 -3.85 -2.64 24.21
C PRO A 95 -2.96 -1.44 24.56
N THR A 96 -1.94 -1.66 25.39
CA THR A 96 -0.85 -0.70 25.56
C THR A 96 0.08 -0.80 24.36
N ALA A 97 0.08 0.21 23.50
CA ALA A 97 1.03 0.30 22.41
C ALA A 97 2.46 0.44 22.97
N PHE A 98 3.42 -0.16 22.27
CA PHE A 98 4.85 -0.11 22.61
C PHE A 98 5.57 1.13 22.05
N ALA A 99 4.85 1.98 21.31
CA ALA A 99 5.35 3.16 20.62
C ALA A 99 4.86 4.46 21.27
#